data_AF-X1IYI1-F1
#
_entry.id   AF-X1IYI1-F1
#
_cell.length_a   1.000
_cell.length_b   1.000
_cell.length_c   1.000
_cell.angle_alpha   90.00
_cell.angle_beta   90.00
_cell.angle_gamma   90.00
#
_symmetry.space_group_name_H-M   'P 1'
#
loop_
_entity.id
_entity.type
_entity.pdbx_description
1 polymer ?
#
loop_
_entity_poly.entity_id
_entity_poly.type
_entity_poly.pdbx_seq_one_letter_code
_entity_poly.pdbx_strand_id
1 'polypeptide(L)'
;GKIEGERKGKIMKNKLIEINRKDWKFYYDELMSDECACGMQKEPRKSFCYGCYMALPRDMRRDLWKPIGEGYEEAYEAAVKWLEV
;
A
#
# COMPACT_ATOMS: atom_id res chain seq x y z
N GLY A 1 -17.04 12.06 33.97
CA GLY A 1 -17.84 11.28 33.01
C GLY A 1 -18.44 12.03 31.82
N LYS A 2 -17.71 12.94 31.14
CA LYS A 2 -18.01 13.37 29.75
C LYS A 2 -16.68 13.72 29.05
N ILE A 3 -15.85 14.47 29.76
CA ILE A 3 -14.48 14.89 29.41
C ILE A 3 -13.52 13.74 29.02
N GLU A 4 -13.61 12.59 29.69
CA GLU A 4 -12.74 11.43 29.39
C GLU A 4 -13.14 10.68 28.11
N GLY A 5 -14.43 10.66 27.76
CA GLY A 5 -14.91 10.04 26.51
C GLY A 5 -14.47 10.83 25.28
N GLU A 6 -14.53 12.17 25.37
CA GLU A 6 -14.11 13.07 24.28
C GLU A 6 -12.59 13.05 24.06
N ARG A 7 -11.79 12.99 25.15
CA ARG A 7 -10.33 12.83 25.05
C ARG A 7 -9.92 11.51 24.41
N LYS A 8 -10.53 10.39 24.82
CA LYS A 8 -10.26 9.07 24.22
C LYS A 8 -10.62 9.04 22.73
N GLY A 9 -11.77 9.60 22.35
CA GLY A 9 -12.18 9.70 20.94
C GLY A 9 -11.21 10.54 20.08
N LYS A 10 -10.69 11.64 20.62
CA LYS A 10 -9.73 12.50 19.89
C LYS A 10 -8.35 11.85 19.73
N ILE A 11 -7.86 11.17 20.77
CA ILE A 11 -6.60 10.41 20.72
C ILE A 11 -6.70 9.26 19.71
N MET A 12 -7.82 8.53 19.71
CA MET A 12 -8.04 7.40 18.80
C MET A 12 -8.14 7.85 17.34
N LYS A 13 -8.82 8.98 17.07
CA LYS A 13 -8.86 9.60 15.73
C LYS A 13 -7.49 10.08 15.26
N ASN A 14 -6.72 10.76 16.13
CA ASN A 14 -5.36 11.20 15.76
C ASN A 14 -4.43 10.01 15.51
N LYS A 15 -4.54 8.94 16.29
CA LYS A 15 -3.78 7.70 16.08
C LYS A 15 -4.16 7.03 14.77
N LEU A 16 -5.45 6.99 14.42
CA LEU A 16 -5.93 6.49 13.11
C LEU A 16 -5.39 7.33 11.94
N ILE A 17 -5.34 8.66 12.07
CA ILE A 17 -4.77 9.57 11.07
C ILE A 17 -3.26 9.33 10.91
N GLU A 18 -2.53 9.12 12.01
CA GLU A 18 -1.10 8.82 11.97
C GLU A 18 -0.81 7.43 11.40
N ILE A 19 -1.62 6.42 11.69
CA ILE A 19 -1.54 5.08 11.08
C ILE A 19 -1.74 5.19 9.57
N ASN A 20 -2.82 5.85 9.14
CA ASN A 20 -3.14 6.02 7.72
C ASN A 20 -2.04 6.82 6.96
N ARG A 21 -1.40 7.80 7.62
CA ARG A 21 -0.23 8.50 7.06
C ARG A 21 1.03 7.63 6.96
N LYS A 22 1.23 6.70 7.88
CA LYS A 22 2.37 5.76 7.82
C LYS A 22 2.20 4.77 6.69
N ASP A 23 0.98 4.30 6.46
CA ASP A 23 0.65 3.39 5.37
C ASP A 23 0.89 4.07 4.02
N TRP A 24 0.42 5.33 3.85
CA TRP A 24 0.69 6.12 2.65
C TRP A 24 2.18 6.21 2.30
N LYS A 25 3.02 6.51 3.29
CA LYS A 25 4.45 6.70 3.06
C LYS A 25 5.12 5.39 2.62
N PHE A 26 4.72 4.26 3.20
CA PHE A 26 5.21 2.95 2.76
C PHE A 26 4.93 2.72 1.27
N TYR A 27 3.69 2.88 0.83
CA TYR A 27 3.31 2.65 -0.57
C TYR A 27 3.96 3.64 -1.54
N TYR A 28 4.13 4.90 -1.11
CA TYR A 28 4.87 5.88 -1.90
C TYR A 28 6.35 5.51 -2.04
N ASP A 29 7.00 5.13 -0.94
CA ASP A 29 8.42 4.75 -0.94
C ASP A 29 8.63 3.46 -1.75
N GLU A 30 7.73 2.48 -1.63
CA GLU A 30 7.71 1.27 -2.46
C GLU A 30 7.66 1.63 -3.94
N LEU A 31 6.70 2.45 -4.37
CA LEU A 31 6.59 2.85 -5.77
C LEU A 31 7.85 3.55 -6.26
N MET A 32 8.48 4.37 -5.43
CA MET A 32 9.70 5.09 -5.81
C MET A 32 10.98 4.23 -5.73
N SER A 33 10.92 3.08 -5.08
CA SER A 33 12.02 2.10 -5.01
C SER A 33 12.32 1.48 -6.36
N ASP A 34 13.58 1.11 -6.56
CA ASP A 34 14.06 0.28 -7.66
C ASP A 34 14.12 -1.22 -7.33
N GLU A 35 13.60 -1.62 -6.16
CA GLU A 35 13.54 -3.01 -5.70
C GLU A 35 12.08 -3.50 -5.61
N CYS A 36 11.79 -4.62 -6.26
CA CYS A 36 10.51 -5.33 -6.20
C CYS A 36 10.39 -6.15 -4.91
N ALA A 37 9.17 -6.48 -4.50
CA ALA A 37 8.91 -7.36 -3.36
C ALA A 37 9.64 -8.72 -3.43
N CYS A 38 9.91 -9.24 -4.64
CA CYS A 38 10.69 -10.47 -4.83
C CYS A 38 12.22 -10.29 -4.71
N GLY A 39 12.70 -9.08 -4.43
CA GLY A 39 14.12 -8.72 -4.35
C GLY A 39 14.81 -8.40 -5.69
N MET A 40 14.12 -8.55 -6.81
CA MET A 40 14.64 -8.18 -8.14
C MET A 40 14.49 -6.68 -8.40
N GLN A 41 15.30 -6.12 -9.30
CA GLN A 41 15.14 -4.73 -9.71
C GLN A 41 13.82 -4.47 -10.46
N LYS A 42 13.24 -3.29 -10.22
CA LYS A 42 12.10 -2.73 -10.94
C LYS A 42 12.36 -1.28 -11.31
N GLU A 43 11.59 -0.78 -12.29
CA GLU A 43 11.62 0.65 -12.61
C GLU A 43 10.85 1.44 -11.54
N PRO A 44 11.33 2.64 -11.15
CA PRO A 44 10.56 3.53 -10.30
C PRO A 44 9.17 3.82 -10.90
N ARG A 45 8.18 3.99 -10.02
CA ARG A 45 6.73 4.13 -10.31
C ARG A 45 6.06 2.89 -10.86
N LYS A 46 6.70 1.72 -10.77
CA LYS A 46 6.06 0.40 -10.95
C LYS A 46 6.00 -0.29 -9.60
N SER A 47 4.93 -1.01 -9.32
CA SER A 47 4.80 -1.79 -8.08
C SER A 47 5.63 -3.07 -8.07
N PHE A 48 5.90 -3.63 -9.26
CA PHE A 48 6.61 -4.91 -9.40
C PHE A 48 7.58 -4.88 -10.57
N CYS A 49 8.57 -5.77 -10.54
CA CYS A 49 9.41 -6.05 -11.70
C CYS A 49 8.56 -6.65 -12.84
N TYR A 50 9.08 -6.63 -14.06
CA TYR A 50 8.34 -7.11 -15.23
C TYR A 50 7.83 -8.56 -15.08
N GLY A 51 8.64 -9.45 -14.50
CA GLY A 51 8.26 -10.86 -14.28
C GLY A 51 7.09 -11.02 -13.33
N CYS A 52 7.17 -10.44 -12.13
CA CYS A 52 6.08 -10.44 -11.16
C CYS A 52 4.83 -9.74 -11.71
N TYR A 53 4.97 -8.61 -12.40
CA TYR A 53 3.83 -7.93 -13.01
C TYR A 53 3.12 -8.81 -14.06
N MET A 54 3.87 -9.53 -14.90
CA MET A 54 3.27 -10.42 -15.91
C MET A 54 2.68 -11.71 -15.34
N ALA A 55 3.14 -12.15 -14.16
CA ALA A 55 2.55 -13.28 -13.44
C ALA A 55 1.18 -12.95 -12.82
N LEU A 56 0.82 -11.67 -12.72
CA LEU A 56 -0.47 -11.25 -12.19
C LEU A 56 -1.60 -11.38 -13.22
N PRO A 57 -2.80 -11.82 -12.78
CA PRO A 57 -4.03 -11.73 -13.57
C PRO A 57 -4.27 -10.31 -14.11
N ARG A 58 -4.97 -10.20 -15.24
CA ARG A 58 -5.23 -8.91 -15.90
C ARG A 58 -5.96 -7.92 -14.99
N ASP A 59 -6.91 -8.39 -14.19
CA ASP A 59 -7.68 -7.53 -13.29
C ASP A 59 -6.81 -6.99 -12.14
N MET A 60 -5.96 -7.83 -11.54
CA MET A 60 -5.00 -7.39 -10.51
C MET A 60 -4.03 -6.34 -11.07
N ARG A 61 -3.51 -6.55 -12.28
CA ARG A 61 -2.67 -5.55 -12.96
C ARG A 61 -3.38 -4.21 -13.13
N ARG A 62 -4.67 -4.22 -13.50
CA ARG A 62 -5.47 -2.99 -13.64
C ARG A 62 -5.62 -2.28 -12.29
N ASP A 63 -5.87 -3.04 -11.23
CA ASP A 63 -6.11 -2.47 -9.90
C ASP A 63 -4.86 -1.78 -9.31
N LEU A 64 -3.65 -2.21 -9.68
CA LEU A 64 -2.40 -1.54 -9.28
C LEU A 64 -2.21 -0.13 -9.85
N TRP A 65 -3.04 0.28 -10.82
CA TRP A 65 -3.01 1.65 -11.36
C TRP A 65 -3.93 2.62 -10.60
N LYS A 66 -4.60 2.15 -9.55
CA LYS A 66 -5.37 3.03 -8.67
C LYS A 66 -4.43 4.00 -7.94
N PRO A 67 -4.90 5.21 -7.59
CA PRO A 67 -4.16 6.09 -6.70
C PRO A 67 -3.98 5.46 -5.32
N ILE A 68 -2.85 5.75 -4.66
CA ILE A 68 -2.71 5.50 -3.23
C ILE A 68 -3.87 6.22 -2.51
N GLY A 69 -4.44 5.61 -1.48
CA GLY A 69 -5.60 6.07 -0.73
C GLY A 69 -6.95 5.81 -1.39
N GLU A 70 -6.95 5.31 -2.64
CA GLU A 70 -8.16 5.01 -3.42
C GLU A 70 -8.21 3.54 -3.87
N GLY A 71 -7.50 2.65 -3.18
CA GLY A 71 -7.55 1.21 -3.43
C GLY A 71 -6.27 0.62 -4.02
N TYR A 72 -5.18 1.38 -4.06
CA TYR A 72 -3.86 0.86 -4.45
C TYR A 72 -3.34 -0.13 -3.41
N GLU A 73 -3.53 0.18 -2.14
CA GLU A 73 -3.01 -0.56 -0.99
C GLU A 73 -3.52 -2.00 -1.00
N GLU A 74 -4.83 -2.18 -1.10
CA GLU A 74 -5.46 -3.49 -1.18
C GLU A 74 -5.07 -4.24 -2.45
N ALA A 75 -4.87 -3.52 -3.57
CA ALA A 75 -4.41 -4.11 -4.81
C ALA A 75 -2.96 -4.61 -4.70
N TYR A 76 -2.09 -3.84 -4.04
CA TYR A 76 -0.70 -4.19 -3.78
C TYR A 76 -0.61 -5.40 -2.85
N GLU A 77 -1.30 -5.37 -1.70
CA GLU A 77 -1.33 -6.50 -0.76
C GLU A 77 -1.88 -7.77 -1.40
N ALA A 78 -2.95 -7.67 -2.20
CA ALA A 78 -3.50 -8.81 -2.91
C ALA A 78 -2.52 -9.37 -3.95
N ALA A 79 -1.78 -8.51 -4.65
CA ALA A 79 -0.77 -8.92 -5.63
C ALA A 79 0.44 -9.57 -4.96
N VAL A 80 0.96 -9.01 -3.86
CA VAL A 80 2.05 -9.61 -3.06
C VAL A 80 1.64 -11.00 -2.58
N LYS A 81 0.43 -11.13 -2.02
CA LYS A 81 -0.12 -12.42 -1.59
C LYS A 81 -0.27 -13.42 -2.74
N TRP A 82 -0.69 -12.98 -3.92
CA TRP A 82 -0.80 -13.82 -5.11
C TRP A 82 0.56 -14.35 -5.57
N LEU A 83 1.60 -13.51 -5.47
CA LEU A 83 2.95 -13.83 -5.90
C LEU A 83 3.76 -14.62 -4.86
N GLU A 84 3.29 -14.71 -3.62
CA GLU A 84 3.97 -15.35 -2.49
C GLU A 84 5.37 -14.76 -2.22
N VAL A 85 5.49 -13.43 -2.29
CA VAL A 85 6.73 -12.66 -2.08
C VAL A 85 6.65 -11.74 -0.87
#